data_AF-A0A1G8DJP6-F1
#
_entry.id   AF-A0A1G8DJP6-F1
#
_cell.length_a   1.000
_cell.length_b   1.000
_cell.length_c   1.000
_cell.angle_alpha   90.00
_cell.angle_beta   90.00
_cell.angle_gamma   90.00
#
_symmetry.space_group_name_H-M   'P 1'
#
loop_
_entity.id
_entity.type
_entity.pdbx_description
1 polymer ?
#
loop_
_entity_poly.entity_id
_entity_poly.type
_entity_poly.pdbx_seq_one_letter_code
_entity_poly.pdbx_strand_id
1 'polypeptide(L)'
;MSAPSNTAPGWYPNAGDAGTRYWDGRRWSGDTRPPRKTFAAQAAHKGWGIGLTIFGGAAVLSSFTGAASSQSASPLTTAVVGIALLAFGVYLLRGAGPTTKSVETRLAAERVDARLASEAEHQRAMAAAQNPGVHHSTTINVHSSEAEAAQIAAISNPETATALQNLQKLLYSRAITDQEFQDAKDRLLGKRDPGSA
;
A
#
# COMPACT_ATOMS: atom_id res chain seq x y z
N MET A 1 7.05 -23.67 -0.32
CA MET A 1 5.63 -24.02 -0.12
C MET A 1 5.07 -24.48 -1.45
N SER A 2 4.75 -25.77 -1.57
CA SER A 2 4.09 -26.32 -2.75
C SER A 2 2.71 -25.67 -2.93
N ALA A 3 2.32 -25.38 -4.17
CA ALA A 3 1.01 -24.79 -4.46
C ALA A 3 -0.11 -25.68 -3.89
N PRO A 4 -1.15 -25.13 -3.26
CA PRO A 4 -2.34 -25.90 -2.96
C PRO A 4 -2.93 -26.34 -4.29
N SER A 5 -3.01 -27.66 -4.53
CA SER A 5 -3.79 -28.16 -5.65
C SER A 5 -5.25 -27.76 -5.38
N ASN A 6 -5.82 -26.94 -6.27
CA ASN A 6 -7.23 -26.52 -6.30
C ASN A 6 -7.64 -25.20 -5.59
N THR A 7 -6.73 -24.26 -5.30
CA THR A 7 -7.14 -22.90 -4.84
C THR A 7 -7.53 -21.98 -5.99
N ALA A 8 -8.74 -21.41 -5.92
CA ALA A 8 -9.17 -20.34 -6.83
C ALA A 8 -8.29 -19.10 -6.67
N PRO A 9 -8.09 -18.28 -7.72
CA PRO A 9 -7.34 -17.04 -7.61
C PRO A 9 -7.91 -16.12 -6.52
N GLY A 10 -7.07 -15.60 -5.63
CA GLY A 10 -7.52 -14.87 -4.45
C GLY A 10 -6.42 -14.51 -3.46
N TRP A 11 -6.78 -13.75 -2.43
CA TRP A 11 -5.89 -13.38 -1.32
C TRP A 11 -5.95 -14.45 -0.23
N TYR A 12 -4.79 -14.98 0.16
CA TYR A 12 -4.67 -15.99 1.21
C TYR A 12 -3.72 -15.52 2.33
N PRO A 13 -3.94 -15.96 3.58
CA PRO A 13 -3.00 -15.70 4.67
C PRO A 13 -1.64 -16.35 4.39
N ASN A 14 -0.55 -15.64 4.68
CA ASN A 14 0.79 -16.22 4.62
C ASN A 14 1.12 -16.85 5.99
N ALA A 15 1.46 -18.14 6.05
CA ALA A 15 1.71 -18.80 7.33
C ALA A 15 3.04 -18.41 8.00
N GLY A 16 3.94 -17.74 7.26
CA GLY A 16 5.25 -17.31 7.76
C GLY A 16 5.35 -15.85 8.18
N ASP A 17 4.42 -15.00 7.72
CA ASP A 17 4.40 -13.56 8.00
C ASP A 17 2.96 -13.13 8.25
N ALA A 18 2.68 -12.13 9.08
CA ALA A 18 1.33 -11.59 9.30
C ALA A 18 0.68 -10.92 8.06
N GLY A 19 1.28 -11.09 6.88
CA GLY A 19 0.83 -10.55 5.59
C GLY A 19 -0.14 -11.46 4.83
N THR A 20 -0.55 -11.01 3.64
CA THR A 20 -1.40 -11.80 2.74
C THR A 20 -0.77 -11.91 1.36
N ARG A 21 -0.74 -13.09 0.77
CA ARG A 21 -0.25 -13.27 -0.60
C ARG A 21 -1.41 -13.49 -1.55
N TYR A 22 -1.29 -12.97 -2.76
CA TYR A 22 -2.27 -13.23 -3.81
C TYR A 22 -1.84 -14.46 -4.61
N TRP A 23 -2.76 -15.40 -4.77
CA TRP A 23 -2.64 -16.53 -5.67
C TRP A 23 -3.30 -16.16 -6.99
N ASP A 24 -2.55 -16.15 -8.09
CA ASP A 24 -3.07 -15.84 -9.43
C ASP A 24 -3.58 -17.10 -10.18
N GLY A 25 -3.49 -18.28 -9.56
CA GLY A 25 -3.79 -19.58 -10.17
C GLY A 25 -2.55 -20.33 -10.67
N ARG A 26 -1.39 -19.67 -10.79
CA ARG A 26 -0.12 -20.27 -11.25
C ARG A 26 1.05 -20.02 -10.30
N ARG A 27 1.09 -18.86 -9.66
CA ARG A 27 2.16 -18.43 -8.75
C ARG A 27 1.62 -17.54 -7.63
N TRP A 28 2.36 -17.51 -6.52
CA TRP A 28 2.15 -16.55 -5.45
C TRP A 28 2.83 -15.22 -5.83
N SER A 29 2.11 -14.11 -5.83
CA SER A 29 2.70 -12.78 -5.94
C SER A 29 2.91 -12.17 -4.54
N GLY A 30 4.05 -11.49 -4.36
CA GLY A 30 4.40 -10.79 -3.12
C GLY A 30 3.40 -9.71 -2.71
N ASP A 31 3.53 -9.24 -1.46
CA ASP A 31 2.55 -8.50 -0.63
C ASP A 31 2.13 -7.11 -1.14
N THR A 32 2.28 -6.81 -2.43
CA THR A 32 1.76 -5.59 -3.01
C THR A 32 0.29 -5.81 -3.33
N ARG A 33 -0.57 -5.78 -2.30
CA ARG A 33 -1.98 -5.43 -2.52
C ARG A 33 -1.94 -4.18 -3.41
N PRO A 34 -2.54 -4.19 -4.62
CA PRO A 34 -2.52 -3.02 -5.46
C PRO A 34 -3.00 -1.86 -4.60
N PRO A 35 -2.22 -0.76 -4.51
CA PRO A 35 -2.48 0.31 -3.56
C PRO A 35 -3.96 0.62 -3.66
N ARG A 36 -4.69 0.39 -2.56
CA ARG A 36 -6.13 0.58 -2.53
C ARG A 36 -6.35 2.00 -3.01
N LYS A 37 -6.93 2.17 -4.21
CA LYS A 37 -7.25 3.48 -4.72
C LYS A 37 -8.07 4.14 -3.62
N THR A 38 -7.57 5.23 -3.04
CA THR A 38 -8.14 5.93 -1.87
C THR A 38 -9.58 6.40 -2.09
N PHE A 39 -10.11 6.20 -3.30
CA PHE A 39 -11.43 6.61 -3.76
C PHE A 39 -12.18 5.52 -4.55
N ALA A 40 -11.79 4.24 -4.49
CA ALA A 40 -12.59 3.15 -5.07
C ALA A 40 -13.67 2.70 -4.07
N ALA A 41 -14.54 3.63 -3.67
CA ALA A 41 -15.76 3.27 -2.96
C ALA A 41 -16.77 2.68 -3.95
N GLN A 42 -17.53 1.70 -3.50
CA GLN A 42 -18.63 1.15 -4.28
C GLN A 42 -19.69 2.25 -4.40
N ALA A 43 -19.89 2.79 -5.60
CA ALA A 43 -20.89 3.82 -5.84
C ALA A 43 -22.29 3.26 -5.50
N ALA A 44 -22.85 3.71 -4.38
CA ALA A 44 -24.14 3.22 -3.87
C ALA A 44 -25.30 3.47 -4.86
N HIS A 45 -25.20 4.55 -5.66
CA HIS A 45 -26.24 4.93 -6.63
C HIS A 45 -25.66 5.46 -7.94
N LYS A 46 -24.99 4.59 -8.72
CA LYS A 46 -24.40 4.96 -10.03
C LYS A 46 -25.39 5.67 -10.97
N GLY A 47 -26.64 5.17 -11.04
CA GLY A 47 -27.66 5.76 -11.92
C GLY A 47 -27.98 7.21 -11.56
N TRP A 48 -28.17 7.51 -10.27
CA TRP A 48 -28.42 8.88 -9.80
C TRP A 48 -27.21 9.79 -10.03
N GLY A 49 -26.00 9.30 -9.79
CA GLY A 49 -24.77 10.05 -10.04
C GLY A 49 -24.62 10.46 -11.51
N ILE A 50 -24.88 9.53 -12.46
CA ILE A 50 -24.86 9.84 -13.89
C ILE A 50 -25.93 10.88 -14.23
N GLY A 51 -27.17 10.67 -13.78
CA GLY A 51 -28.30 11.57 -14.06
C GLY A 51 -28.05 13.01 -13.60
N LEU A 52 -27.56 13.18 -12.38
CA LEU A 52 -27.22 14.50 -11.82
C LEU A 52 -26.06 15.17 -12.55
N THR A 53 -25.06 14.39 -12.98
CA THR A 53 -23.90 14.93 -13.71
C THR A 53 -24.31 15.44 -15.09
N ILE A 54 -25.13 14.67 -15.82
CA ILE A 54 -25.66 15.09 -17.13
C ILE A 54 -26.56 16.31 -16.96
N PHE A 55 -27.49 16.28 -16.01
CA PHE A 55 -28.43 17.39 -15.80
C PHE A 55 -27.73 18.67 -15.33
N GLY A 56 -26.81 18.56 -14.38
CA GLY A 56 -26.00 19.69 -13.92
C GLY A 56 -25.12 20.26 -15.04
N GLY A 57 -24.49 19.40 -15.85
CA GLY A 57 -23.72 19.80 -17.01
C GLY A 57 -24.56 20.56 -18.05
N ALA A 58 -25.74 20.03 -18.38
CA ALA A 58 -26.69 20.68 -19.29
C ALA A 58 -27.13 22.05 -18.75
N ALA A 59 -27.44 22.17 -17.45
CA ALA A 59 -27.81 23.43 -16.82
C ALA A 59 -26.71 24.50 -16.91
N VAL A 60 -25.43 24.11 -16.71
CA VAL A 60 -24.28 25.01 -16.87
C VAL A 60 -24.13 25.43 -18.33
N LEU A 61 -24.17 24.49 -19.28
CA LEU A 61 -24.10 24.79 -20.72
C LEU A 61 -25.22 25.73 -21.18
N SER A 62 -26.46 25.50 -20.74
CA SER A 62 -27.61 26.34 -21.05
C SER A 62 -27.52 27.76 -20.47
N SER A 63 -26.76 27.96 -19.37
CA SER A 63 -26.53 29.29 -18.81
C SER A 63 -25.68 30.19 -19.73
N PHE A 64 -24.83 29.60 -20.58
CA PHE A 64 -23.98 30.33 -21.52
C PHE A 64 -24.64 30.61 -22.87
N THR A 65 -25.60 29.78 -23.29
CA THR A 65 -26.24 29.92 -24.62
C THR A 65 -27.41 30.91 -24.62
N GLY A 66 -27.79 31.48 -23.47
CA GLY A 66 -28.84 32.50 -23.36
C GLY A 66 -30.25 32.02 -23.77
N ALA A 67 -30.44 30.72 -23.98
CA ALA A 67 -31.63 30.13 -24.57
C ALA A 67 -32.81 29.96 -23.59
N ALA A 68 -32.71 30.45 -22.35
CA ALA A 68 -33.78 30.44 -21.36
C ALA A 68 -34.59 31.75 -21.41
N SER A 69 -35.42 31.91 -22.44
CA SER A 69 -36.25 33.09 -22.70
C SER A 69 -37.51 33.20 -21.82
N SER A 70 -37.50 32.71 -20.58
CA SER A 70 -38.67 32.75 -19.68
C SER A 70 -38.32 33.14 -18.23
N GLN A 71 -38.01 34.43 -18.05
CA GLN A 71 -38.24 35.35 -16.90
C GLN A 71 -38.07 34.93 -15.42
N SER A 72 -37.77 33.71 -15.02
CA SER A 72 -37.90 33.31 -13.60
C SER A 72 -36.60 33.12 -12.82
N ALA A 73 -35.43 32.99 -13.46
CA ALA A 73 -34.17 32.80 -12.75
C ALA A 73 -33.02 33.57 -13.41
N SER A 74 -32.17 34.18 -12.58
CA SER A 74 -30.94 34.80 -13.07
C SER A 74 -30.01 33.72 -13.64
N PRO A 75 -29.29 34.00 -14.76
CA PRO A 75 -28.37 33.02 -15.35
C PRO A 75 -27.28 32.57 -14.36
N LEU A 76 -26.89 33.45 -13.44
CA LEU A 76 -25.92 33.17 -12.39
C LEU A 76 -26.46 32.15 -11.38
N THR A 77 -27.74 32.26 -10.98
CA THR A 77 -28.38 31.27 -10.10
C THR A 77 -28.40 29.89 -10.76
N THR A 78 -28.76 29.82 -12.05
CA THR A 78 -28.79 28.55 -12.80
C THR A 78 -27.40 27.94 -12.91
N ALA A 79 -26.36 28.74 -13.15
CA ALA A 79 -24.98 28.27 -13.20
C ALA A 79 -24.52 27.69 -11.84
N VAL A 80 -24.79 28.39 -10.73
CA VAL A 80 -24.43 27.92 -9.37
C VAL A 80 -25.13 26.61 -9.03
N VAL A 81 -26.44 26.49 -9.32
CA VAL A 81 -27.20 25.26 -9.11
C VAL A 81 -26.66 24.13 -9.99
N GLY A 82 -26.35 24.40 -11.25
CA GLY A 82 -25.74 23.43 -12.17
C GLY A 82 -24.40 22.89 -11.66
N ILE A 83 -23.52 23.77 -11.17
CA ILE A 83 -22.23 23.39 -10.57
C ILE A 83 -22.44 22.55 -9.31
N ALA A 84 -23.38 22.92 -8.44
CA ALA A 84 -23.70 22.16 -7.23
C ALA A 84 -24.22 20.75 -7.56
N LEU A 85 -25.09 20.61 -8.56
CA LEU A 85 -25.60 19.32 -9.03
C LEU A 85 -24.49 18.47 -9.67
N LEU A 86 -23.57 19.09 -10.43
CA LEU A 86 -22.37 18.42 -10.94
C LEU A 86 -21.49 17.89 -9.82
N ALA A 87 -21.16 18.74 -8.84
CA ALA A 87 -20.34 18.34 -7.69
C ALA A 87 -20.99 17.20 -6.90
N PHE A 88 -22.31 17.25 -6.71
CA PHE A 88 -23.06 16.21 -6.03
C PHE A 88 -23.15 14.91 -6.86
N GLY A 89 -23.36 15.01 -8.17
CA GLY A 89 -23.33 13.87 -9.09
C GLY A 89 -21.97 13.18 -9.11
N VAL A 90 -20.88 13.95 -9.19
CA VAL A 90 -19.50 13.45 -9.08
C VAL A 90 -19.26 12.81 -7.71
N TYR A 91 -19.74 13.42 -6.63
CA TYR A 91 -19.64 12.85 -5.29
C TYR A 91 -20.33 11.48 -5.19
N LEU A 92 -21.54 11.33 -5.74
CA LEU A 92 -22.26 10.05 -5.78
C LEU A 92 -21.57 9.00 -6.66
N LEU A 93 -21.00 9.41 -7.80
CA LEU A 93 -20.23 8.53 -8.68
C LEU A 93 -18.92 8.05 -8.04
N ARG A 94 -18.29 8.92 -7.24
CA ARG A 94 -17.06 8.63 -6.51
C ARG A 94 -17.33 7.76 -5.27
N GLY A 95 -18.56 7.80 -4.75
CA GLY A 95 -19.00 7.09 -3.56
C GLY A 95 -18.47 7.73 -2.27
N ALA A 96 -19.16 7.49 -1.17
CA ALA A 96 -18.60 7.79 0.15
C ALA A 96 -17.44 6.81 0.39
N GLY A 97 -16.23 7.32 0.60
CA GLY A 97 -15.10 6.50 1.05
C GLY A 97 -15.50 5.60 2.23
N PRO A 98 -14.81 4.46 2.46
CA PRO A 98 -15.11 3.62 3.61
C PRO A 98 -15.22 4.49 4.86
N THR A 99 -16.41 4.52 5.45
CA THR A 99 -16.73 5.43 6.55
C THR A 99 -15.66 5.28 7.63
N THR A 100 -15.24 6.38 8.25
CA THR A 100 -14.24 6.36 9.34
C THR A 100 -14.53 5.25 10.34
N LYS A 101 -15.81 5.01 10.65
CA LYS A 101 -16.29 3.93 11.51
C LYS A 101 -15.91 2.52 11.06
N SER A 102 -16.02 2.18 9.78
CA SER A 102 -15.67 0.83 9.28
C SER A 102 -14.16 0.60 9.20
N VAL A 103 -13.40 1.68 9.02
CA VAL A 103 -11.94 1.66 9.07
C VAL A 103 -11.47 1.51 10.51
N GLU A 104 -12.07 2.25 11.44
CA GLU A 104 -11.80 2.16 12.88
C GLU A 104 -12.14 0.78 13.44
N THR A 105 -13.29 0.19 13.08
CA THR A 105 -13.64 -1.15 13.55
C THR A 105 -12.67 -2.20 13.02
N ARG A 106 -12.23 -2.08 11.76
CA ARG A 106 -11.23 -3.00 11.21
C ARG A 106 -9.86 -2.83 11.88
N LEU A 107 -9.41 -1.60 12.09
CA LEU A 107 -8.16 -1.31 12.81
C LEU A 107 -8.22 -1.77 14.25
N ALA A 108 -9.37 -1.66 14.91
CA ALA A 108 -9.57 -2.17 16.27
C ALA A 108 -9.44 -3.70 16.31
N ALA A 109 -10.05 -4.42 15.35
CA ALA A 109 -9.90 -5.87 15.24
C ALA A 109 -8.43 -6.27 14.98
N GLU A 110 -7.76 -5.59 14.05
CA GLU A 110 -6.36 -5.85 13.71
C GLU A 110 -5.41 -5.62 14.89
N ARG A 111 -5.68 -4.62 15.74
CA ARG A 111 -4.91 -4.38 16.97
C ARG A 111 -5.10 -5.49 18.01
N VAL A 112 -6.29 -6.08 18.10
CA VAL A 112 -6.55 -7.21 19.00
C VAL A 112 -5.77 -8.44 18.53
N ASP A 113 -5.81 -8.74 17.23
CA ASP A 113 -5.08 -9.87 16.64
C ASP A 113 -3.56 -9.72 16.82
N ALA A 114 -3.02 -8.53 16.57
CA ALA A 114 -1.61 -8.23 16.79
C ALA A 114 -1.20 -8.39 18.26
N ARG A 115 -2.07 -7.99 19.19
CA ARG A 115 -1.83 -8.16 20.63
C ARG A 115 -1.79 -9.64 21.00
N LEU A 116 -2.74 -10.44 20.54
CA LEU A 116 -2.77 -11.89 20.81
C LEU A 116 -1.55 -12.61 20.24
N ALA A 117 -1.09 -12.22 19.04
CA ALA A 117 0.15 -12.74 18.47
C ALA A 117 1.38 -12.40 19.34
N SER A 118 1.49 -11.14 19.79
CA SER A 118 2.60 -10.72 20.66
C SER A 118 2.60 -11.44 22.01
N GLU A 119 1.43 -11.71 22.59
CA GLU A 119 1.29 -12.44 23.85
C GLU A 119 1.70 -13.91 23.69
N ALA A 120 1.33 -14.55 22.57
CA ALA A 120 1.74 -15.92 22.27
C ALA A 120 3.26 -16.06 22.07
N GLU A 121 3.90 -15.09 21.43
CA GLU A 121 5.37 -15.04 21.31
C GLU A 121 6.04 -14.85 22.67
N HIS A 122 5.51 -13.94 23.50
CA HIS A 122 6.05 -13.71 24.84
C HIS A 122 5.92 -14.96 25.72
N GLN A 123 4.80 -15.68 25.64
CA GLN A 123 4.61 -16.95 26.34
C GLN A 123 5.59 -18.03 25.86
N ARG A 124 5.84 -18.13 24.54
CA ARG A 124 6.86 -19.05 24.00
C ARG A 124 8.26 -18.70 24.49
N ALA A 125 8.61 -17.41 24.54
CA ALA A 125 9.90 -16.96 25.05
C ALA A 125 10.07 -17.30 26.54
N MET A 126 9.02 -17.09 27.36
CA MET A 126 9.06 -17.46 28.78
C MET A 126 9.14 -18.98 28.99
N ALA A 127 8.41 -19.77 28.21
CA ALA A 127 8.50 -21.24 28.27
C ALA A 127 9.89 -21.76 27.87
N ALA A 128 10.53 -21.14 26.86
CA ALA A 128 11.89 -21.46 26.46
C ALA A 128 12.91 -21.12 27.56
N ALA A 129 12.73 -19.99 28.26
CA ALA A 129 13.59 -19.59 29.37
C ALA A 129 13.47 -20.53 30.60
N GLN A 130 12.30 -21.11 30.83
CA GLN A 130 12.07 -22.09 31.91
C GLN A 130 12.68 -23.47 31.63
N ASN A 131 12.99 -23.79 30.36
CA ASN A 131 13.59 -25.07 29.98
C ASN A 131 14.98 -24.89 29.33
N PRO A 132 16.00 -24.43 30.08
CA PRO A 132 17.33 -24.10 29.55
C PRO A 132 18.14 -25.32 29.07
N GLY A 133 17.60 -26.55 29.15
CA GLY A 133 18.35 -27.79 28.90
C GLY A 133 18.47 -28.22 27.43
N VAL A 134 17.79 -27.57 26.48
CA VAL A 134 17.90 -27.93 25.06
C VAL A 134 18.87 -26.98 24.37
N HIS A 135 20.15 -27.33 24.42
CA HIS A 135 21.17 -26.72 23.56
C HIS A 135 20.82 -27.01 22.09
N HIS A 136 20.02 -26.14 21.47
CA HIS A 136 19.98 -26.05 20.02
C HIS A 136 21.36 -25.56 19.58
N SER A 137 22.20 -26.49 19.13
CA SER A 137 23.40 -26.18 18.38
C SER A 137 22.97 -25.53 17.07
N THR A 138 22.66 -24.23 17.11
CA THR A 138 22.64 -23.40 15.92
C THR A 138 24.06 -23.45 15.39
N THR A 139 24.29 -24.28 14.37
CA THR A 139 25.54 -24.28 13.60
C THR A 139 25.66 -22.91 12.97
N ILE A 140 26.31 -21.99 13.68
CA ILE A 140 26.73 -20.69 13.17
C ILE A 140 27.68 -21.01 12.03
N ASN A 141 27.24 -20.71 10.81
CA ASN A 141 28.05 -20.86 9.62
C ASN A 141 29.12 -19.76 9.65
N VAL A 142 30.28 -20.05 10.24
CA VAL A 142 31.35 -19.10 10.58
C VAL A 142 31.91 -18.35 9.36
N HIS A 143 31.61 -18.79 8.14
CA HIS A 143 31.97 -18.09 6.91
C HIS A 143 31.21 -16.75 6.68
N SER A 144 30.17 -16.42 7.46
CA SER A 144 29.51 -15.10 7.37
C SER A 144 30.15 -14.01 8.23
N SER A 145 31.06 -14.33 9.17
CA SER A 145 31.46 -13.36 10.20
C SER A 145 32.38 -12.24 9.69
N GLU A 146 33.25 -12.50 8.70
CA GLU A 146 34.08 -11.44 8.09
C GLU A 146 33.26 -10.50 7.20
N ALA A 147 32.31 -11.05 6.45
CA ALA A 147 31.42 -10.24 5.61
C ALA A 147 30.46 -9.40 6.46
N GLU A 148 29.93 -9.94 7.57
CA GLU A 148 29.09 -9.20 8.51
C GLU A 148 29.88 -8.14 9.29
N ALA A 149 31.12 -8.44 9.73
CA ALA A 149 31.97 -7.45 10.39
C ALA A 149 32.33 -6.28 9.46
N ALA A 150 32.63 -6.56 8.19
CA ALA A 150 32.84 -5.52 7.18
C ALA A 150 31.57 -4.71 6.91
N GLN A 151 30.39 -5.33 6.96
CA GLN A 151 29.11 -4.65 6.78
C GLN A 151 28.77 -3.75 7.97
N ILE A 152 29.02 -4.19 9.20
CA ILE A 152 28.84 -3.39 10.42
C ILE A 152 29.80 -2.19 10.42
N ALA A 153 31.05 -2.39 10.00
CA ALA A 153 32.03 -1.31 9.85
C ALA A 153 31.67 -0.32 8.72
N ALA A 154 31.04 -0.79 7.64
CA ALA A 154 30.56 0.07 6.56
C ALA A 154 29.34 0.92 6.97
N ILE A 155 28.45 0.37 7.81
CA ILE A 155 27.26 1.07 8.33
C ILE A 155 27.65 2.13 9.37
N SER A 156 28.73 1.91 10.13
CA SER A 156 29.22 2.90 11.10
C SER A 156 29.98 4.08 10.46
N ASN A 157 30.26 4.05 9.16
CA ASN A 157 30.85 5.18 8.45
C ASN A 157 29.76 6.25 8.13
N PRO A 158 29.89 7.49 8.64
CA PRO A 158 28.90 8.54 8.42
C PRO A 158 28.74 8.93 6.94
N GLU A 159 29.78 8.75 6.12
CA GLU A 159 29.71 9.02 4.68
C GLU A 159 28.81 8.00 3.96
N THR A 160 28.93 6.72 4.31
CA THR A 160 28.09 5.65 3.76
C THR A 160 26.62 5.83 4.12
N ALA A 161 26.32 6.24 5.36
CA ALA A 161 24.96 6.57 5.78
C ALA A 161 24.37 7.73 4.96
N THR A 162 25.16 8.77 4.70
CA THR A 162 24.75 9.92 3.88
C THR A 162 24.50 9.52 2.42
N ALA A 163 25.36 8.67 1.85
CA ALA A 163 25.18 8.13 0.51
C ALA A 163 23.90 7.30 0.38
N LEU A 164 23.60 6.44 1.35
CA LEU A 164 22.36 5.66 1.40
C LEU A 164 21.12 6.54 1.50
N GLN A 165 21.18 7.63 2.29
CA GLN A 165 20.08 8.59 2.40
C GLN A 165 19.83 9.32 1.07
N ASN A 166 20.89 9.71 0.36
CA ASN A 166 20.77 10.33 -0.97
C ASN A 166 20.18 9.34 -1.99
N LEU A 167 20.57 8.07 -1.96
CA LEU A 167 19.99 7.01 -2.79
C LEU A 167 18.49 6.84 -2.54
N GLN A 168 18.07 6.83 -1.27
CA GLN A 168 16.63 6.77 -0.92
C GLN A 168 15.86 7.99 -1.43
N LYS A 169 16.47 9.18 -1.36
CA LYS A 169 15.85 10.41 -1.89
C LYS A 169 15.63 10.31 -3.41
N LEU A 170 16.60 9.78 -4.15
CA LEU A 170 16.50 9.56 -5.59
C LEU A 170 15.44 8.51 -5.95
N LEU A 171 15.32 7.44 -5.17
CA LEU A 171 14.28 6.43 -5.35
C LEU A 171 12.89 7.04 -5.12
N TYR A 172 12.73 7.83 -4.06
CA TYR A 172 11.46 8.48 -3.74
C TYR A 172 11.05 9.51 -4.80
N SER A 173 12.01 10.27 -5.33
CA SER A 173 11.77 11.19 -6.44
C SER A 173 11.58 10.49 -7.80
N ARG A 174 11.68 9.15 -7.84
CA ARG A 174 11.67 8.33 -9.07
C ARG A 174 12.73 8.74 -10.10
N ALA A 175 13.86 9.27 -9.64
CA ALA A 175 14.98 9.61 -10.49
C ALA A 175 15.78 8.37 -10.92
N ILE A 176 15.67 7.29 -10.13
CA ILE A 176 16.27 5.97 -10.39
C ILE A 176 15.21 4.88 -10.19
N THR A 177 15.43 3.73 -10.80
CA THR A 177 14.62 2.51 -10.64
C THR A 177 15.02 1.70 -9.41
N ASP A 178 14.15 0.77 -8.98
CA ASP A 178 14.45 -0.14 -7.86
C ASP A 178 15.71 -1.00 -8.12
N GLN A 179 15.95 -1.37 -9.38
CA GLN A 179 17.10 -2.18 -9.77
C GLN A 179 18.40 -1.37 -9.67
N GLU A 180 18.43 -0.15 -10.21
CA GLU A 180 19.57 0.76 -10.08
C GLU A 180 19.88 1.12 -8.62
N PHE A 181 18.85 1.20 -7.77
CA PHE A 181 19.03 1.40 -6.34
C PHE A 181 19.74 0.21 -5.67
N GLN A 182 19.37 -1.03 -5.98
CA GLN A 182 20.04 -2.21 -5.40
C GLN A 182 21.48 -2.33 -5.88
N ASP A 183 21.73 -2.11 -7.17
CA ASP A 183 23.08 -2.15 -7.74
C ASP A 183 24.00 -1.09 -7.09
N ALA A 184 23.49 0.14 -6.92
CA ALA A 184 24.23 1.21 -6.26
C ALA A 184 24.45 0.94 -4.76
N LYS A 185 23.47 0.34 -4.09
CA LYS A 185 23.58 -0.07 -2.68
C LYS A 185 24.62 -1.19 -2.51
N ASP A 186 24.62 -2.18 -3.38
CA ASP A 186 25.56 -3.30 -3.31
C ASP A 186 26.99 -2.82 -3.59
N ARG A 187 27.19 -1.87 -4.52
CA ARG A 187 28.47 -1.19 -4.73
C ARG A 187 28.96 -0.41 -3.51
N LEU A 188 28.07 0.33 -2.85
CA LEU A 188 28.38 1.07 -1.61
C LEU A 188 28.75 0.14 -0.44
N LEU A 189 28.13 -1.04 -0.39
CA LEU A 189 28.42 -2.06 0.63
C LEU A 189 29.60 -2.97 0.26
N GLY A 190 30.29 -2.70 -0.85
CA GLY A 190 31.45 -3.47 -1.28
C GLY A 190 31.13 -4.88 -1.79
N LYS A 191 29.85 -5.19 -2.05
CA LYS A 191 29.49 -6.41 -2.77
C LYS A 191 29.87 -6.21 -4.24
N ARG A 192 30.99 -6.82 -4.66
CA ARG A 192 31.42 -6.80 -6.07
C ARG A 192 30.31 -7.37 -6.96
N ASP A 193 30.02 -6.65 -8.04
CA ASP A 193 29.19 -7.15 -9.13
C ASP A 193 29.77 -8.49 -9.63
N PRO A 194 29.02 -9.61 -9.60
CA PRO A 194 29.52 -10.91 -10.06
C PRO A 194 29.72 -10.99 -11.59
N GLY A 195 29.50 -9.90 -12.33
CA GLY A 195 29.53 -9.85 -13.79
C GLY A 195 30.64 -8.98 -14.42
N SER A 196 31.59 -8.45 -13.64
CA SER A 196 32.66 -7.57 -14.16
C SER A 196 34.04 -8.25 -14.23
N ALA A 197 34.11 -9.46 -14.81
CA ALA A 197 35.35 -10.19 -15.09
C ALA A 197 35.61 -10.26 -16.60
#